data_AF-A0A7S2SH22-F1
#
_entry.id   AF-A0A7S2SH22-F1
#
_cell.length_a   1.000
_cell.length_b   1.000
_cell.length_c   1.000
_cell.angle_alpha   90.00
_cell.angle_beta   90.00
_cell.angle_gamma   90.00
#
_symmetry.space_group_name_H-M   'P 1'
#
loop_
_entity.id
_entity.type
_entity.pdbx_description
1 polymer ?
#
loop_
_entity_poly.entity_id
_entity_poly.type
_entity_poly.pdbx_seq_one_letter_code
_entity_poly.pdbx_strand_id
1 'polypeptide(L)'
;KTAKRFFAFEMYPESLYTHQQALLTSLVIEDYDLQQVSILCNNIACSLAASTQYSQAIAYFNYALSTDNSSNNHTIALVNLGQLYLLQNDYSMALDYLNQALPQVKLLERKSDFYLTRVEHQIVMAKQETTECDYSKSDFILLE
;
A
#
# COMPACT_ATOMS: atom_id res chain seq x y z
N LYS A 1 13.68 15.15 -15.13
CA LYS A 1 12.94 13.90 -14.77
C LYS A 1 13.86 12.67 -14.63
N THR A 2 15.10 12.69 -15.12
CA THR A 2 16.07 11.58 -15.05
C THR A 2 16.83 11.47 -13.72
N ALA A 3 17.16 12.58 -13.07
CA ALA A 3 17.91 12.57 -11.80
C ALA A 3 17.19 11.84 -10.64
N LYS A 4 15.87 12.03 -10.50
CA LYS A 4 15.06 11.30 -9.50
C LYS A 4 15.03 9.79 -9.72
N ARG A 5 15.13 9.35 -10.98
CA ARG A 5 15.12 7.93 -11.38
C ARG A 5 16.49 7.27 -11.25
N PHE A 6 17.57 8.05 -11.36
CA PHE A 6 18.94 7.58 -11.19
C PHE A 6 19.33 7.46 -9.70
N PHE A 7 19.02 8.48 -8.89
CA PHE A 7 19.19 8.41 -7.43
C PHE A 7 18.38 7.28 -6.80
N ALA A 8 17.20 7.03 -7.36
CA ALA A 8 16.35 5.89 -7.00
C ALA A 8 17.09 4.55 -7.17
N PHE A 9 17.59 4.24 -8.38
CA PHE A 9 18.23 2.95 -8.67
C PHE A 9 19.50 2.64 -7.85
N GLU A 10 20.31 3.64 -7.51
CA GLU A 10 21.53 3.44 -6.71
C GLU A 10 21.26 3.31 -5.20
N MET A 11 20.19 3.92 -4.67
CA MET A 11 19.86 3.86 -3.23
C MET A 11 18.99 2.64 -2.83
N TYR A 12 18.31 1.98 -3.77
CA TYR A 12 17.38 0.88 -3.47
C TYR A 12 18.01 -0.41 -2.94
N PRO A 13 19.11 -0.95 -3.52
CA PRO A 13 19.67 -2.21 -3.00
C PRO A 13 20.23 -2.03 -1.59
N GLU A 14 20.83 -0.86 -1.30
CA GLU A 14 21.36 -0.54 0.02
C GLU A 14 20.24 -0.29 1.03
N SER A 15 19.18 0.42 0.64
CA SER A 15 18.00 0.64 1.51
C SER A 15 17.27 -0.67 1.81
N LEU A 16 17.04 -1.53 0.81
CA LEU A 16 16.39 -2.81 1.03
C LEU A 16 17.25 -3.74 1.90
N TYR A 17 18.55 -3.76 1.66
CA TYR A 17 19.51 -4.53 2.45
C TYR A 17 19.57 -4.06 3.91
N THR A 18 19.69 -2.75 4.15
CA THR A 18 19.72 -2.18 5.50
C THR A 18 18.42 -2.42 6.25
N HIS A 19 17.27 -2.32 5.58
CA HIS A 19 15.99 -2.63 6.20
C HIS A 19 15.80 -4.14 6.49
N GLN A 20 16.25 -5.03 5.60
CA GLN A 20 16.23 -6.48 5.84
C GLN A 20 17.16 -6.89 6.99
N GLN A 21 18.33 -6.25 7.09
CA GLN A 21 19.24 -6.42 8.22
C GLN A 21 18.62 -5.91 9.52
N ALA A 22 18.00 -4.73 9.50
CA ALA A 22 17.31 -4.19 10.66
C ALA A 22 16.17 -5.11 11.15
N LEU A 23 15.46 -5.75 10.21
CA LEU A 23 14.40 -6.71 10.52
C LEU A 23 14.98 -7.97 11.17
N LEU A 24 16.07 -8.50 10.63
CA LEU A 24 16.80 -9.64 11.20
C LEU A 24 17.36 -9.32 12.59
N THR A 25 17.96 -8.16 12.80
CA THR A 25 18.47 -7.76 14.12
C THR A 25 17.34 -7.56 15.12
N SER A 26 16.20 -7.01 14.67
CA SER A 26 15.02 -6.86 15.51
C SER A 26 14.46 -8.22 15.91
N LEU A 27 14.41 -9.20 15.00
CA LEU A 27 13.91 -10.56 15.30
C LEU A 27 14.84 -11.38 16.21
N VAL A 28 16.13 -11.07 16.23
CA VAL A 28 17.14 -11.75 17.08
C VAL A 28 17.13 -11.21 18.52
N ILE A 29 16.68 -9.98 18.72
CA ILE A 29 16.49 -9.40 20.05
C ILE A 29 15.09 -9.82 20.50
N GLU A 30 15.00 -10.73 21.48
CA GLU A 30 13.75 -11.35 21.98
C GLU A 30 12.71 -10.36 22.57
N ASP A 31 12.97 -9.06 22.52
CA ASP A 31 12.17 -7.96 23.08
C ASP A 31 11.84 -6.91 22.00
N TYR A 32 11.37 -7.38 20.84
CA TYR A 32 11.15 -6.51 19.69
C TYR A 32 9.79 -5.80 19.74
N ASP A 33 9.83 -4.50 19.50
CA ASP A 33 8.65 -3.68 19.37
C ASP A 33 7.95 -3.98 18.04
N LEU A 34 6.78 -4.61 18.12
CA LEU A 34 5.92 -4.93 16.97
C LEU A 34 5.63 -3.69 16.11
N GLN A 35 5.57 -2.52 16.73
CA GLN A 35 5.40 -1.26 16.02
C GLN A 35 6.60 -0.93 15.12
N GLN A 36 7.82 -1.14 15.61
CA GLN A 36 9.04 -0.90 14.83
C GLN A 36 9.15 -1.87 13.66
N VAL A 37 8.78 -3.14 13.88
CA VAL A 37 8.72 -4.14 12.80
C VAL A 37 7.71 -3.73 11.73
N SER A 38 6.51 -3.28 12.12
CA SER A 38 5.49 -2.82 11.17
C SER A 38 5.94 -1.59 10.36
N ILE A 39 6.57 -0.60 11.01
CA ILE A 39 7.16 0.57 10.33
C ILE A 39 8.20 0.12 9.31
N LEU A 40 9.08 -0.78 9.71
CA LEU A 40 10.16 -1.26 8.86
C LEU A 40 9.63 -2.01 7.64
N CYS A 41 8.66 -2.91 7.83
CA CYS A 41 8.02 -3.64 6.75
C CYS A 41 7.28 -2.69 5.78
N ASN A 42 6.61 -1.66 6.28
CA ASN A 42 6.00 -0.62 5.45
C ASN A 42 7.03 0.12 4.59
N ASN A 43 8.20 0.45 5.15
CA ASN A 43 9.26 1.13 4.41
C ASN A 43 9.89 0.23 3.34
N ILE A 44 10.13 -1.05 3.65
CA ILE A 44 10.59 -2.05 2.68
C ILE A 44 9.59 -2.18 1.54
N ALA A 45 8.30 -2.33 1.87
CA ALA A 45 7.24 -2.49 0.89
C ALA A 45 7.11 -1.27 -0.03
N CYS A 46 7.21 -0.06 0.50
CA CYS A 46 7.26 1.17 -0.31
C CYS A 46 8.46 1.19 -1.27
N SER A 47 9.65 0.78 -0.82
CA SER A 47 10.85 0.70 -1.65
C SER A 47 10.71 -0.33 -2.78
N LEU A 48 10.15 -1.50 -2.47
CA LEU A 48 9.84 -2.55 -3.44
C LEU A 48 8.79 -2.11 -4.47
N ALA A 49 7.74 -1.43 -4.01
CA ALA A 49 6.71 -0.86 -4.87
C ALA A 49 7.30 0.16 -5.86
N ALA A 50 8.21 1.03 -5.39
CA ALA A 50 8.93 1.97 -6.26
C ALA A 50 9.83 1.26 -7.28
N SER A 51 10.35 0.09 -6.91
CA SER A 51 11.15 -0.79 -7.76
C SER A 51 10.31 -1.69 -8.67
N THR A 52 8.99 -1.49 -8.75
CA THR A 52 8.03 -2.31 -9.53
C THR A 52 7.92 -3.78 -9.08
N GLN A 53 8.49 -4.12 -7.92
CA GLN A 53 8.42 -5.45 -7.33
C GLN A 53 7.13 -5.60 -6.50
N TYR A 54 5.98 -5.49 -7.18
CA TYR A 54 4.68 -5.38 -6.52
C TYR A 54 4.30 -6.60 -5.67
N SER A 55 4.63 -7.81 -6.12
CA SER A 55 4.33 -9.05 -5.38
C SER A 55 5.04 -9.10 -4.02
N GLN A 56 6.31 -8.71 -3.98
CA GLN A 56 7.08 -8.63 -2.74
C GLN A 56 6.60 -7.49 -1.86
N ALA A 57 6.28 -6.33 -2.44
CA ALA A 57 5.73 -5.19 -1.71
C ALA A 57 4.43 -5.56 -0.98
N ILE A 58 3.52 -6.26 -1.67
CA ILE A 58 2.26 -6.76 -1.09
C ILE A 58 2.54 -7.70 0.09
N ALA A 59 3.48 -8.63 -0.04
CA ALA A 59 3.84 -9.55 1.04
C ALA A 59 4.32 -8.81 2.31
N TYR A 60 5.18 -7.79 2.15
CA TYR A 60 5.66 -7.00 3.28
C TYR A 60 4.59 -6.09 3.89
N PHE A 61 3.68 -5.51 3.08
CA PHE A 61 2.54 -4.77 3.63
C PHE A 61 1.60 -5.67 4.42
N ASN A 62 1.29 -6.87 3.92
CA ASN A 62 0.47 -7.85 4.65
C ASN A 62 1.14 -8.29 5.96
N TYR A 63 2.46 -8.48 5.95
CA TYR A 63 3.20 -8.78 7.17
C TYR A 63 3.15 -7.61 8.17
N ALA A 64 3.26 -6.37 7.70
CA ALA A 64 3.10 -5.19 8.56
C ALA A 64 1.71 -5.12 9.22
N LEU A 65 0.66 -5.48 8.49
CA LEU A 65 -0.73 -5.56 8.99
C LEU A 65 -0.91 -6.67 10.04
N SER A 66 -0.25 -7.82 9.88
CA SER A 66 -0.35 -8.92 10.84
C SER A 66 0.48 -8.71 12.10
N THR A 67 1.51 -7.85 12.04
CA THR A 67 2.47 -7.67 13.13
C THR A 67 1.98 -6.63 14.14
N ASP A 68 1.36 -5.55 13.67
CA ASP A 68 0.93 -4.45 14.53
C ASP A 68 -0.42 -3.90 14.08
N ASN A 69 -1.32 -3.77 15.06
CA ASN A 69 -2.64 -3.17 14.89
C ASN A 69 -2.68 -1.69 15.36
N SER A 70 -1.52 -1.07 15.63
CA SER A 70 -1.46 0.36 15.92
C SER A 70 -2.05 1.17 14.77
N SER A 71 -2.93 2.11 15.08
CA SER A 71 -3.83 2.73 14.08
C SER A 71 -3.09 3.36 12.91
N ASN A 72 -1.92 3.96 13.14
CA ASN A 72 -1.26 4.75 12.11
C ASN A 72 -0.53 3.88 11.08
N ASN A 73 0.29 2.94 11.54
CA ASN A 73 1.08 2.09 10.64
C ASN A 73 0.20 1.11 9.89
N HIS A 74 -0.83 0.60 10.58
CA HIS A 74 -1.86 -0.24 10.00
C HIS A 74 -2.61 0.50 8.88
N THR A 75 -3.06 1.74 9.14
CA THR A 75 -3.70 2.58 8.12
C THR A 75 -2.80 2.80 6.90
N ILE A 76 -1.51 3.10 7.11
CA ILE A 76 -0.56 3.35 6.02
C ILE A 76 -0.41 2.11 5.14
N ALA A 77 -0.30 0.91 5.74
CA ALA A 77 -0.21 -0.34 5.02
C ALA A 77 -1.46 -0.61 4.16
N LEU A 78 -2.66 -0.42 4.72
CA LEU A 78 -3.93 -0.58 4.00
C LEU A 78 -4.04 0.37 2.79
N VAL A 79 -3.72 1.65 2.97
CA VAL A 79 -3.78 2.65 1.88
C VAL A 79 -2.80 2.30 0.76
N ASN A 80 -1.57 1.89 1.11
CA ASN A 80 -0.56 1.52 0.11
C ASN A 80 -0.91 0.23 -0.63
N LEU A 81 -1.51 -0.77 0.04
CA LEU A 81 -2.06 -1.96 -0.62
C LEU A 81 -3.16 -1.57 -1.60
N GLY A 82 -4.11 -0.74 -1.17
CA GLY A 82 -5.16 -0.21 -2.05
C GLY A 82 -4.59 0.45 -3.31
N GLN A 83 -3.57 1.29 -3.15
CA GLN A 83 -2.88 1.92 -4.28
C GLN A 83 -2.16 0.92 -5.19
N LEU A 84 -1.51 -0.11 -4.62
CA LEU A 84 -0.84 -1.15 -5.41
C LEU A 84 -1.83 -1.95 -6.25
N TYR A 85 -2.98 -2.31 -5.69
CA TYR A 85 -4.03 -3.00 -6.44
C TYR A 85 -4.65 -2.12 -7.53
N LEU A 86 -4.75 -0.80 -7.33
CA LEU A 86 -5.11 0.14 -8.42
C LEU A 86 -4.10 0.10 -9.57
N LEU A 87 -2.80 0.07 -9.27
CA LEU A 87 -1.76 -0.02 -10.30
C LEU A 87 -1.79 -1.36 -11.05
N GLN A 88 -2.34 -2.41 -10.43
CA GLN A 88 -2.54 -3.72 -11.05
C GLN A 88 -3.90 -3.85 -11.76
N ASN A 89 -4.72 -2.80 -11.75
CA ASN A 89 -6.11 -2.79 -12.25
C ASN A 89 -7.04 -3.79 -11.53
N ASP A 90 -6.67 -4.24 -10.33
CA ASP A 90 -7.56 -5.00 -9.46
C ASP A 90 -8.35 -4.02 -8.57
N TYR A 91 -9.33 -3.38 -9.18
CA TYR A 91 -10.16 -2.38 -8.52
C TYR A 91 -10.99 -2.97 -7.36
N SER A 92 -11.29 -4.27 -7.41
CA SER A 92 -12.06 -4.96 -6.38
C SER A 92 -11.29 -5.05 -5.06
N MET A 93 -10.05 -5.55 -5.12
CA MET A 93 -9.16 -5.61 -3.97
C MET A 93 -8.73 -4.22 -3.51
N ALA A 94 -8.51 -3.30 -4.45
CA ALA A 94 -8.21 -1.91 -4.11
C ALA A 94 -9.31 -1.26 -3.26
N LEU A 95 -10.58 -1.45 -3.65
CA LEU A 95 -11.71 -0.93 -2.90
C LEU A 95 -11.81 -1.55 -1.51
N ASP A 96 -11.58 -2.85 -1.38
CA ASP A 96 -11.63 -3.51 -0.07
C ASP A 96 -10.63 -2.89 0.91
N TYR A 97 -9.35 -2.80 0.54
CA TYR A 97 -8.31 -2.22 1.40
C TYR A 97 -8.52 -0.73 1.68
N LEU A 98 -8.91 0.07 0.67
CA LEU A 98 -9.15 1.51 0.88
C LEU A 98 -10.37 1.78 1.78
N ASN A 99 -11.44 0.98 1.65
CA ASN A 99 -12.61 1.11 2.52
C ASN A 99 -12.30 0.70 3.96
N GLN A 100 -11.43 -0.30 4.18
CA GLN A 100 -10.96 -0.66 5.52
C GLN A 100 -10.12 0.46 6.16
N ALA A 101 -9.31 1.18 5.37
CA ALA A 101 -8.50 2.29 5.86
C ALA A 101 -9.31 3.56 6.18
N LEU A 102 -10.40 3.81 5.45
CA LEU A 102 -11.14 5.07 5.47
C LEU A 102 -11.58 5.54 6.87
N PRO A 103 -12.13 4.70 7.77
CA PRO A 103 -12.53 5.13 9.10
C PRO A 103 -11.35 5.61 9.95
N GLN A 104 -10.21 4.93 9.86
CA GLN A 104 -9.01 5.33 10.59
C GLN A 104 -8.40 6.60 10.00
N VAL A 105 -8.35 6.73 8.67
CA VAL A 105 -7.92 7.97 8.00
C VAL A 105 -8.73 9.17 8.48
N LYS A 106 -10.07 9.06 8.56
CA LYS A 106 -10.95 10.12 9.08
C LYS A 106 -10.69 10.48 10.55
N LEU A 107 -10.28 9.51 11.36
CA LEU A 107 -9.92 9.74 12.77
C LEU A 107 -8.57 10.44 12.92
N LEU A 108 -7.62 10.14 12.05
CA LEU A 108 -6.30 10.81 12.01
C LEU A 108 -6.38 12.25 11.49
N GLU A 109 -7.47 12.57 10.81
CA GLU A 109 -7.67 13.77 10.03
C GLU A 109 -7.91 15.06 10.81
N ARG A 110 -7.87 15.04 12.15
CA ARG A 110 -7.75 16.28 12.93
C ARG A 110 -6.47 17.09 12.62
N LYS A 111 -5.63 16.66 11.66
CA LYS A 111 -4.34 17.28 11.32
C LYS A 111 -4.04 17.53 9.82
N SER A 112 -4.76 16.98 8.81
CA SER A 112 -4.44 17.24 7.38
C SER A 112 -5.45 16.72 6.33
N ASP A 113 -6.20 17.62 5.69
CA ASP A 113 -7.24 17.35 4.66
C ASP A 113 -6.76 16.60 3.40
N PHE A 114 -5.46 16.65 3.09
CA PHE A 114 -4.91 16.08 1.84
C PHE A 114 -4.94 14.54 1.80
N TYR A 115 -4.75 13.89 2.96
CA TYR A 115 -4.61 12.43 2.99
C TYR A 115 -5.94 11.72 2.81
N LEU A 116 -7.03 12.20 3.43
CA LEU A 116 -8.38 11.70 3.17
C LEU A 116 -8.79 11.95 1.74
N THR A 117 -8.64 13.19 1.25
CA THR A 117 -9.05 13.55 -0.12
C THR A 117 -8.41 12.61 -1.15
N ARG A 118 -7.15 12.22 -0.94
CA ARG A 118 -6.47 11.25 -1.80
C ARG A 118 -7.11 9.85 -1.72
N VAL A 119 -7.42 9.35 -0.53
CA VAL A 119 -8.08 8.04 -0.36
C VAL A 119 -9.48 8.05 -0.95
N GLU A 120 -10.27 9.11 -0.71
CA GLU A 120 -11.60 9.27 -1.28
C GLU A 120 -11.55 9.35 -2.81
N HIS A 121 -10.60 10.10 -3.37
CA HIS A 121 -10.36 10.14 -4.81
C HIS A 121 -10.02 8.75 -5.37
N GLN A 122 -9.12 8.00 -4.72
CA GLN A 122 -8.77 6.63 -5.14
C GLN A 122 -9.99 5.69 -5.11
N ILE A 123 -10.85 5.80 -4.11
CA ILE A 123 -12.10 5.02 -4.02
C ILE A 123 -13.07 5.40 -5.15
N VAL A 124 -13.24 6.68 -5.45
CA VAL A 124 -14.12 7.15 -6.53
C VAL A 124 -13.64 6.63 -7.89
N MET A 125 -12.33 6.76 -8.17
CA MET A 125 -11.74 6.24 -9.41
C MET A 125 -11.95 4.73 -9.55
N ALA A 126 -11.71 3.96 -8.49
CA ALA A 126 -11.90 2.50 -8.50
C ALA A 126 -13.36 2.09 -8.72
N LYS A 127 -14.32 2.87 -8.18
CA LYS A 127 -15.76 2.65 -8.41
C LYS A 127 -16.17 2.94 -9.85
N GLN A 128 -15.61 3.97 -10.48
CA GLN A 128 -15.92 4.30 -11.88
C GLN A 128 -15.45 3.18 -12.81
N GLU A 129 -14.20 2.74 -12.65
CA GLU A 129 -13.60 1.68 -13.48
C GLU A 129 -14.31 0.32 -13.31
N THR A 130 -14.77 -0.01 -12.09
CA THR A 130 -15.59 -1.22 -11.89
C THR A 130 -16.93 -1.14 -12.61
N THR A 131 -17.62 0.01 -12.55
CA THR A 131 -18.89 0.19 -13.26
C THR A 131 -18.74 0.16 -14.78
N GLU A 132 -17.68 0.75 -15.35
CA GLU A 132 -17.41 0.71 -16.80
C GLU A 132 -17.12 -0.73 -17.28
N CYS A 133 -16.43 -1.53 -16.46
CA CYS A 133 -16.19 -2.94 -16.75
C CYS A 133 -17.49 -3.76 -16.78
N ASP A 134 -18.47 -3.42 -15.95
CA ASP A 134 -19.77 -4.09 -15.93
C ASP A 134 -20.63 -3.72 -17.15
N TYR A 135 -20.65 -2.44 -17.56
CA TYR A 135 -21.36 -2.00 -18.77
C TYR A 135 -20.79 -2.60 -20.05
N SER A 136 -19.46 -2.65 -20.18
CA SER A 136 -18.80 -3.25 -21.35
C SER A 136 -19.08 -4.76 -21.49
N LYS A 137 -19.27 -5.46 -20.37
CA LYS A 137 -19.68 -6.88 -20.37
C LYS A 137 -21.16 -7.06 -20.68
N SER A 138 -22.04 -6.19 -20.18
CA SER A 138 -23.48 -6.28 -20.45
C SER A 138 -23.83 -6.02 -21.91
N ASP A 139 -23.15 -5.09 -22.57
CA ASP A 139 -23.37 -4.79 -23.99
C ASP A 139 -22.94 -5.94 -24.92
N PHE A 140 -22.01 -6.78 -24.47
CA PHE A 140 -21.58 -7.97 -25.22
C PHE A 140 -22.59 -9.12 -25.14
N ILE A 141 -23.38 -9.21 -24.07
CA ILE A 141 -24.38 -10.27 -23.85
C ILE A 141 -25.68 -9.97 -24.61
N LEU A 142 -25.95 -8.70 -24.96
CA LEU A 142 -27.18 -8.30 -25.67
C LEU A 142 -27.09 -8.39 -27.20
N LEU A 143 -25.96 -8.86 -27.75
CA LEU A 143 -25.71 -8.96 -29.20
C LEU A 143 -25.65 -10.41 -29.75
N GLU A 144 -25.96 -11.43 -28.95
CA GLU A 144 -26.21 -12.82 -29.40
C GLU A 144 -27.71 -13.16 -29.44
#